data_AF-A0A8S3YEK3-F1
#
_entry.id   AF-A0A8S3YEK3-F1
#
_cell.length_a   1.000
_cell.length_b   1.000
_cell.length_c   1.000
_cell.angle_alpha   90.00
_cell.angle_beta   90.00
_cell.angle_gamma   90.00
#
_symmetry.space_group_name_H-M   'P 1'
#
loop_
_entity.id
_entity.type
_entity.pdbx_description
1 polymer ?
#
loop_
_entity_poly.entity_id
_entity_poly.type
_entity_poly.pdbx_seq_one_letter_code
_entity_poly.pdbx_strand_id
1 'polypeptide(L)'
;ICEKGWFGLNCKLKCRCQNYSCNNEGRCTNSLTCQRGWFGPSCQYVDLAFNMSDNPLVTDGNDSTCLTPGSTSNVTLNMFTAWPFTWLRVHVKIENVVNNLSVGFMNNSVPVACTNLKAYEVDDKTMDVHCNLTKTFDEVVLVGDAIQYLCSVYISG
;
A
#
# COMPACT_ATOMS: atom_id res chain seq x y z
N ILE A 1 -7.88 4.77 -28.19
CA ILE A 1 -8.68 3.71 -27.52
C ILE A 1 -7.72 2.58 -27.19
N CYS A 2 -7.78 2.03 -25.97
CA CYS A 2 -6.87 0.96 -25.54
C CYS A 2 -7.40 -0.42 -25.93
N GLU A 3 -6.49 -1.39 -26.06
CA GLU A 3 -6.85 -2.80 -26.20
C GLU A 3 -7.57 -3.32 -24.94
N LYS A 4 -8.37 -4.38 -25.10
CA LYS A 4 -9.09 -4.98 -23.98
C LYS A 4 -8.12 -5.38 -22.86
N GLY A 5 -8.41 -4.94 -21.64
CA GLY A 5 -7.57 -5.19 -20.47
C GLY A 5 -6.41 -4.22 -20.29
N TRP A 6 -6.33 -3.16 -21.10
CA TRP A 6 -5.38 -2.06 -20.94
C TRP A 6 -6.10 -0.73 -20.76
N PHE A 7 -5.52 0.17 -19.96
CA PHE A 7 -6.10 1.46 -19.63
C PHE A 7 -5.01 2.49 -19.30
N GLY A 8 -5.44 3.70 -18.92
CA GLY A 8 -4.56 4.80 -18.52
C GLY A 8 -3.91 5.51 -19.71
N LEU A 9 -3.00 6.43 -19.38
CA LEU A 9 -2.33 7.26 -20.38
C LEU A 9 -1.49 6.38 -21.31
N ASN A 10 -1.71 6.51 -22.62
CA ASN A 10 -1.04 5.72 -23.66
C ASN A 10 -1.18 4.19 -23.49
N CYS A 11 -2.25 3.73 -22.81
CA CYS A 11 -2.55 2.30 -22.63
C CYS A 11 -1.43 1.51 -21.93
N LYS A 12 -0.72 2.16 -21.00
CA LYS A 12 0.44 1.57 -20.29
C LYS A 12 0.06 0.77 -19.04
N LEU A 13 -1.18 0.88 -18.56
CA LEU A 13 -1.63 0.17 -17.37
C LEU A 13 -2.43 -1.07 -17.76
N LYS A 14 -2.11 -2.20 -17.14
CA LYS A 14 -2.78 -3.48 -17.40
C LYS A 14 -3.80 -3.76 -16.29
N CYS A 15 -4.93 -4.33 -16.67
CA CYS A 15 -5.99 -4.76 -15.76
C CYS A 15 -5.47 -5.83 -14.77
N ARG A 16 -5.60 -5.55 -13.47
CA ARG A 16 -5.19 -6.45 -12.39
C ARG A 16 -6.30 -6.72 -11.38
N CYS A 17 -7.53 -6.55 -11.82
CA CYS A 17 -8.70 -7.04 -11.09
C CYS A 17 -8.72 -8.57 -11.09
N GLN A 18 -9.38 -9.16 -10.09
CA GLN A 18 -9.72 -10.58 -10.13
C GLN A 18 -10.43 -10.92 -11.46
N ASN A 19 -10.12 -12.09 -12.02
CA ASN A 19 -10.60 -12.54 -13.33
C ASN A 19 -10.27 -11.60 -14.52
N TYR A 20 -9.37 -10.62 -14.34
CA TYR A 20 -9.01 -9.63 -15.37
C TYR A 20 -10.21 -8.82 -15.91
N SER A 21 -11.24 -8.63 -15.08
CA SER A 21 -12.46 -7.91 -15.46
C SER A 21 -12.43 -6.48 -14.92
N CYS A 22 -12.20 -5.52 -15.81
CA CYS A 22 -12.25 -4.09 -15.52
C CYS A 22 -12.98 -3.33 -16.63
N ASN A 23 -13.47 -2.13 -16.29
CA ASN A 23 -14.02 -1.19 -17.24
C ASN A 23 -12.90 -0.49 -18.06
N ASN A 24 -13.28 0.41 -18.96
CA ASN A 24 -12.32 1.14 -19.82
C ASN A 24 -11.37 2.07 -19.05
N GLU A 25 -11.68 2.38 -17.79
CA GLU A 25 -10.85 3.19 -16.88
C GLU A 25 -9.93 2.33 -16.01
N GLY A 26 -10.01 1.00 -16.12
CA GLY A 26 -9.25 0.05 -15.31
C GLY A 26 -9.88 -0.31 -13.96
N ARG A 27 -11.05 0.25 -13.62
CA ARG A 27 -11.74 -0.07 -12.37
C ARG A 27 -12.38 -1.46 -12.44
N CYS A 28 -12.27 -2.20 -11.34
CA CYS A 28 -12.86 -3.53 -11.22
C CYS A 28 -14.38 -3.48 -11.26
N THR A 29 -14.97 -4.39 -12.02
CA THR A 29 -16.43 -4.51 -12.19
C THR A 29 -17.00 -5.57 -11.26
N ASN A 30 -18.31 -5.55 -11.00
CA ASN A 30 -19.02 -6.59 -10.24
C ASN A 30 -18.48 -6.83 -8.82
N SER A 31 -18.04 -5.75 -8.15
CA SER A 31 -17.46 -5.80 -6.80
C SER A 31 -16.20 -6.67 -6.67
N LEU A 32 -15.55 -6.99 -7.79
CA LEU A 32 -14.26 -7.67 -7.79
C LEU A 32 -13.20 -6.75 -7.19
N THR A 33 -12.25 -7.33 -6.47
CA THR A 33 -11.12 -6.62 -5.89
C THR A 33 -9.86 -6.81 -6.74
N CYS A 34 -8.75 -6.20 -6.31
CA CYS A 34 -7.46 -6.42 -6.92
C CYS A 34 -6.99 -7.87 -6.75
N GLN A 35 -6.20 -8.35 -7.71
CA GLN A 35 -5.39 -9.54 -7.53
C GLN A 35 -4.43 -9.31 -6.36
N ARG A 36 -4.12 -10.37 -5.60
CA ARG A 36 -3.08 -10.29 -4.55
C ARG A 36 -1.77 -9.79 -5.13
N GLY A 37 -1.08 -8.91 -4.39
CA GLY A 37 0.12 -8.21 -4.85
C GLY A 37 -0.15 -6.98 -5.73
N TRP A 38 -1.40 -6.53 -5.84
CA TRP A 38 -1.79 -5.31 -6.54
C TRP A 38 -2.75 -4.48 -5.71
N PHE A 39 -2.63 -3.16 -5.79
CA PHE A 39 -3.49 -2.23 -5.07
C PHE A 39 -3.71 -0.92 -5.83
N GLY A 40 -4.47 -0.01 -5.21
CA GLY A 40 -4.88 1.27 -5.78
C GLY A 40 -6.30 1.23 -6.37
N PRO A 41 -6.87 2.40 -6.70
CA PRO A 41 -8.27 2.53 -7.13
C PRO A 41 -8.62 1.78 -8.43
N SER A 42 -7.62 1.39 -9.22
CA SER A 42 -7.78 0.60 -10.44
C SER A 42 -6.79 -0.57 -10.49
N CYS A 43 -6.31 -1.01 -9.33
CA CYS A 43 -5.31 -2.07 -9.18
C CYS A 43 -4.05 -1.84 -10.02
N GLN A 44 -3.67 -0.58 -10.21
CA GLN A 44 -2.61 -0.19 -11.12
C GLN A 44 -1.22 -0.28 -10.51
N TYR A 45 -1.12 -0.40 -9.18
CA TYR A 45 0.15 -0.42 -8.46
C TYR A 45 0.49 -1.83 -8.03
N VAL A 46 1.73 -2.25 -8.33
CA VAL A 46 2.32 -3.47 -7.77
C VAL A 46 2.60 -3.21 -6.30
N ASP A 47 2.22 -4.16 -5.44
CA ASP A 47 2.59 -4.13 -4.03
C ASP A 47 3.98 -4.76 -3.84
N LEU A 48 4.97 -3.90 -3.57
CA LEU A 48 6.34 -4.27 -3.27
C LEU A 48 6.48 -4.95 -1.90
N ALA A 49 5.51 -4.77 -1.01
CA ALA A 49 5.50 -5.40 0.32
C ALA A 49 4.96 -6.83 0.30
N PHE A 50 4.29 -7.24 -0.78
CA PHE A 50 3.54 -8.49 -0.82
C PHE A 50 4.37 -9.73 -0.46
N ASN A 51 3.88 -10.51 0.50
CA ASN A 51 4.51 -11.72 1.04
C ASN A 51 5.92 -11.52 1.64
N MET A 52 6.16 -10.40 2.33
CA MET A 52 7.39 -10.22 3.10
C MET A 52 7.46 -11.17 4.29
N SER A 53 8.57 -11.89 4.42
CA SER A 53 8.76 -12.89 5.48
C SER A 53 8.87 -12.30 6.89
N ASP A 54 9.34 -11.05 7.02
CA ASP A 54 9.51 -10.39 8.32
C ASP A 54 8.16 -10.01 8.96
N ASN A 55 7.17 -9.66 8.13
CA ASN A 55 5.85 -9.21 8.58
C ASN A 55 4.75 -9.85 7.72
N PRO A 56 4.61 -11.19 7.73
CA PRO A 56 3.77 -11.90 6.78
C PRO A 56 2.29 -11.58 6.95
N LEU A 57 1.83 -11.26 8.17
CA LEU A 57 0.42 -11.00 8.44
C LEU A 57 -0.08 -9.70 7.82
N VAL A 58 0.73 -8.64 7.85
CA VAL A 58 0.32 -7.31 7.33
C VAL A 58 0.71 -7.12 5.87
N THR A 59 1.31 -8.14 5.25
CA THR A 59 1.76 -8.11 3.86
C THR A 59 1.22 -9.28 3.03
N ASP A 60 0.23 -10.02 3.53
CA ASP A 60 -0.39 -11.17 2.84
C ASP A 60 -1.43 -10.77 1.78
N GLY A 61 -1.68 -9.47 1.61
CA GLY A 61 -2.69 -8.92 0.71
C GLY A 61 -4.12 -9.31 1.10
N ASN A 62 -4.39 -9.43 2.40
CA ASN A 62 -5.72 -9.72 2.94
C ASN A 62 -6.09 -8.73 4.05
N ASP A 63 -6.95 -7.77 3.69
CA ASP A 63 -7.44 -6.72 4.60
C ASP A 63 -8.23 -7.24 5.81
N SER A 64 -8.61 -8.53 5.84
CA SER A 64 -9.35 -9.13 6.96
C SER A 64 -8.47 -9.77 8.04
N THR A 65 -7.18 -9.93 7.79
CA THR A 65 -6.20 -10.48 8.74
C THR A 65 -5.43 -9.34 9.38
N CYS A 66 -5.51 -9.22 10.70
CA CYS A 66 -4.97 -8.05 11.40
C CYS A 66 -4.10 -8.43 12.60
N LEU A 67 -3.16 -7.54 12.93
CA LEU A 67 -2.40 -7.61 14.17
C LEU A 67 -3.36 -7.65 15.37
N THR A 68 -2.93 -8.38 16.39
CA THR A 68 -3.66 -8.45 17.65
C THR A 68 -3.27 -7.26 18.54
N PRO A 69 -4.23 -6.62 19.23
CA PRO A 69 -3.92 -5.52 20.13
C PRO A 69 -2.88 -5.93 21.18
N GLY A 70 -1.87 -5.09 21.39
CA GLY A 70 -0.76 -5.35 22.31
C GLY A 70 0.36 -6.26 21.78
N SER A 71 0.28 -6.75 20.52
CA SER A 71 1.34 -7.58 19.93
C SER A 71 2.62 -6.81 19.58
N THR A 72 2.49 -5.58 19.10
CA THR A 72 3.61 -4.69 18.75
C THR A 72 3.17 -3.22 18.75
N SER A 73 4.13 -2.31 18.91
CA SER A 73 3.95 -0.85 18.79
C SER A 73 4.49 -0.28 17.48
N ASN A 74 5.18 -1.09 16.69
CA ASN A 74 5.73 -0.70 15.39
C ASN A 74 5.71 -1.86 14.39
N VAL A 75 5.74 -1.51 13.10
CA VAL A 75 5.96 -2.45 12.00
C VAL A 75 7.10 -1.91 11.15
N THR A 76 8.10 -2.75 10.89
CA THR A 76 9.25 -2.39 10.05
C THR A 76 9.29 -3.32 8.85
N LEU A 77 9.17 -2.78 7.64
CA LEU A 77 9.17 -3.52 6.39
C LEU A 77 10.50 -3.33 5.66
N ASN A 78 11.28 -4.40 5.57
CA ASN A 78 12.57 -4.41 4.89
C ASN A 78 12.40 -4.83 3.43
N MET A 79 12.73 -3.94 2.49
CA MET A 79 12.73 -4.21 1.07
C MET A 79 13.99 -5.01 0.68
N PHE A 80 13.86 -5.94 -0.27
CA PHE A 80 15.03 -6.69 -0.77
C PHE A 80 16.04 -5.81 -1.52
N THR A 81 15.58 -4.68 -2.05
CA THR A 81 16.41 -3.68 -2.74
C THR A 81 15.81 -2.29 -2.57
N ALA A 82 16.56 -1.26 -2.95
CA ALA A 82 16.11 0.12 -2.83
C ALA A 82 15.18 0.51 -3.98
N TRP A 83 14.01 1.07 -3.67
CA TRP A 83 12.99 1.48 -4.64
C TRP A 83 12.72 2.98 -4.60
N PRO A 84 12.39 3.63 -5.73
CA PRO A 84 11.67 4.90 -5.69
C PRO A 84 10.34 4.71 -4.95
N PHE A 85 9.76 5.80 -4.46
CA PHE A 85 8.48 5.76 -3.75
C PHE A 85 7.39 6.45 -4.55
N THR A 86 6.21 5.82 -4.61
CA THR A 86 5.02 6.44 -5.18
C THR A 86 3.84 6.42 -4.21
N TRP A 87 3.38 5.27 -3.72
CA TRP A 87 2.24 5.22 -2.80
C TRP A 87 2.47 4.23 -1.67
N LEU A 88 1.93 4.56 -0.51
CA LEU A 88 1.74 3.64 0.60
C LEU A 88 0.25 3.59 0.92
N ARG A 89 -0.32 2.40 1.07
CA ARG A 89 -1.69 2.22 1.54
C ARG A 89 -1.67 1.48 2.87
N VAL A 90 -2.46 1.95 3.81
CA VAL A 90 -2.71 1.25 5.07
C VAL A 90 -4.19 0.93 5.20
N HIS A 91 -4.48 -0.30 5.62
CA HIS A 91 -5.80 -0.74 6.04
C HIS A 91 -5.78 -1.16 7.51
N VAL A 92 -6.76 -0.71 8.29
CA VAL A 92 -6.91 -1.03 9.72
C VAL A 92 -8.28 -1.64 10.02
N LYS A 93 -8.36 -2.35 11.14
CA LYS A 93 -9.59 -3.00 11.61
C LYS A 93 -10.63 -2.01 12.14
N ILE A 94 -10.17 -0.95 12.80
CA ILE A 94 -11.03 0.03 13.50
C ILE A 94 -11.13 1.29 12.67
N GLU A 95 -12.33 1.85 12.56
CA GLU A 95 -12.59 3.08 11.82
C GLU A 95 -11.88 4.28 12.46
N ASN A 96 -11.43 5.23 11.64
CA ASN A 96 -10.93 6.55 12.06
C ASN A 96 -9.66 6.56 12.94
N VAL A 97 -8.97 5.43 13.16
CA VAL A 97 -7.70 5.40 13.93
C VAL A 97 -6.46 5.64 13.08
N VAL A 98 -6.57 5.63 11.74
CA VAL A 98 -5.43 5.74 10.81
C VAL A 98 -4.67 7.07 10.93
N ASN A 99 -5.35 8.14 11.39
CA ASN A 99 -4.76 9.47 11.54
C ASN A 99 -3.61 9.55 12.56
N ASN A 100 -3.50 8.59 13.47
CA ASN A 100 -2.43 8.53 14.49
C ASN A 100 -1.21 7.71 14.04
N LEU A 101 -1.12 7.37 12.75
CA LEU A 101 -0.01 6.63 12.17
C LEU A 101 1.07 7.57 11.65
N SER A 102 2.32 7.37 12.08
CA SER A 102 3.48 8.01 11.49
C SER A 102 4.24 7.03 10.60
N VAL A 103 4.67 7.51 9.43
CA VAL A 103 5.42 6.75 8.44
C VAL A 103 6.83 7.31 8.33
N GLY A 104 7.84 6.47 8.52
CA GLY A 104 9.24 6.75 8.28
C GLY A 104 9.79 5.95 7.11
N PHE A 105 10.72 6.54 6.37
CA PHE A 105 11.44 5.89 5.27
C PHE A 105 12.93 5.92 5.55
N MET A 106 13.63 4.82 5.27
CA MET A 106 15.07 4.69 5.46
C MET A 106 15.73 4.18 4.18
N ASN A 107 17.00 4.52 3.99
CA ASN A 107 17.86 3.99 2.95
C ASN A 107 19.23 3.66 3.56
N ASN A 108 19.63 2.39 3.57
CA ASN A 108 20.85 1.92 4.25
C ASN A 108 20.93 2.44 5.70
N SER A 109 19.83 2.32 6.44
CA SER A 109 19.67 2.81 7.82
C SER A 109 19.80 4.34 8.00
N VAL A 110 19.81 5.11 6.92
CA VAL A 110 19.78 6.58 6.95
C VAL A 110 18.35 7.07 6.68
N PRO A 111 17.78 7.95 7.52
CA PRO A 111 16.46 8.51 7.30
C PRO A 111 16.35 9.24 5.96
N VAL A 112 15.28 8.95 5.21
CA VAL A 112 14.93 9.61 3.95
C VAL A 112 13.78 10.57 4.21
N ALA A 113 14.00 11.85 3.92
CA ALA A 113 12.98 12.88 4.11
C ALA A 113 11.78 12.66 3.17
N CYS A 114 10.59 12.58 3.77
CA CYS A 114 9.29 12.53 3.11
C CYS A 114 8.67 13.92 3.13
N THR A 115 8.83 14.65 2.02
CA THR A 115 8.39 16.06 1.89
C THR A 115 7.05 16.16 1.17
N ASN A 116 6.25 17.20 1.46
CA ASN A 116 4.89 17.36 0.91
C ASN A 116 3.99 16.14 1.17
N LEU A 117 4.03 15.62 2.41
CA LEU A 117 3.21 14.49 2.81
C LEU A 117 1.73 14.81 2.63
N LYS A 118 1.03 13.92 1.93
CA LYS A 118 -0.41 13.95 1.70
C LYS A 118 -0.97 12.60 2.11
N ALA A 119 -1.99 12.66 2.95
CA ALA A 119 -2.81 11.52 3.32
C ALA A 119 -4.19 11.69 2.67
N TYR A 120 -4.67 10.63 2.04
CA TYR A 120 -5.94 10.56 1.35
C TYR A 120 -6.77 9.45 1.97
N GLU A 121 -7.90 9.81 2.55
CA GLU A 121 -8.88 8.84 3.00
C GLU A 121 -9.52 8.16 1.78
N VAL A 122 -9.38 6.84 1.70
CA VAL A 122 -10.03 6.00 0.68
C VAL A 122 -11.42 5.61 1.18
N ASP A 123 -11.48 5.22 2.45
CA ASP A 123 -12.66 4.97 3.27
C ASP A 123 -12.30 5.11 4.76
N ASP A 124 -13.25 4.84 5.64
CA ASP A 124 -13.12 4.97 7.10
C ASP A 124 -12.05 4.07 7.74
N LYS A 125 -11.52 3.08 7.01
CA LYS A 125 -10.52 2.10 7.44
C LYS A 125 -9.24 2.13 6.61
N THR A 126 -9.21 2.90 5.53
CA THR A 126 -8.16 2.84 4.53
C THR A 126 -7.63 4.22 4.18
N MET A 127 -6.31 4.37 4.24
CA MET A 127 -5.63 5.62 3.91
C MET A 127 -4.50 5.38 2.92
N ASP A 128 -4.43 6.23 1.91
CA ASP A 128 -3.31 6.33 1.00
C ASP A 128 -2.39 7.48 1.42
N VAL A 129 -1.10 7.22 1.52
CA VAL A 129 -0.05 8.18 1.81
C VAL A 129 0.82 8.36 0.58
N HIS A 130 1.08 9.61 0.24
CA HIS A 130 2.01 10.03 -0.80
C HIS A 130 2.90 11.15 -0.29
N CYS A 131 4.16 11.14 -0.69
CA CYS A 131 5.09 12.22 -0.46
C CYS A 131 6.26 12.13 -1.44
N ASN A 132 7.04 13.20 -1.49
CA ASN A 132 8.24 13.27 -2.30
C ASN A 132 9.43 12.82 -1.44
N LEU A 133 9.99 11.65 -1.77
CA LEU A 133 11.28 11.22 -1.23
C LEU A 133 12.43 11.83 -2.05
N THR A 134 13.50 12.21 -1.36
CA THR A 134 14.72 12.74 -1.98
C THR A 134 15.64 11.65 -2.55
N LYS A 135 15.44 10.40 -2.12
CA LYS A 135 16.19 9.21 -2.51
C LYS A 135 15.24 8.01 -2.56
N THR A 136 15.74 6.89 -3.09
CA THR A 136 15.10 5.58 -2.92
C THR A 136 15.04 5.20 -1.44
N PHE A 137 14.15 4.27 -1.08
CA PHE A 137 14.06 3.68 0.26
C PHE A 137 14.27 2.17 0.17
N ASP A 138 14.82 1.56 1.22
CA ASP A 138 14.92 0.11 1.39
C ASP A 138 14.26 -0.38 2.69
N GLU A 139 13.76 0.52 3.52
CA GLU A 139 13.01 0.18 4.73
C GLU A 139 11.92 1.22 4.97
N VAL A 140 10.75 0.73 5.41
CA VAL A 140 9.60 1.55 5.85
C VAL A 140 9.27 1.21 7.28
N VAL A 141 9.14 2.23 8.13
CA VAL A 141 8.82 2.09 9.54
C VAL A 141 7.48 2.75 9.81
N LEU A 142 6.55 1.98 10.35
CA LEU A 142 5.22 2.43 10.76
C LEU A 142 5.16 2.43 12.29
N VAL A 143 4.79 3.56 12.89
CA VAL A 143 4.64 3.71 14.34
C VAL A 143 3.36 4.45 14.70
N GLY A 144 2.79 4.12 15.85
CA GLY A 144 1.63 4.80 16.42
C GLY A 144 0.57 3.84 16.96
N ASP A 145 -0.46 4.40 17.61
CA ASP A 145 -1.49 3.60 18.29
C ASP A 145 -2.35 2.78 17.31
N ALA A 146 -2.38 3.17 16.04
CA ALA A 146 -3.10 2.47 14.98
C ALA A 146 -2.46 1.11 14.63
N ILE A 147 -1.17 0.90 14.93
CA ILE A 147 -0.43 -0.33 14.60
C ILE A 147 -1.10 -1.57 15.18
N GLN A 148 -1.65 -1.45 16.39
CA GLN A 148 -2.30 -2.57 17.06
C GLN A 148 -3.59 -3.05 16.37
N TYR A 149 -4.09 -2.28 15.39
CA TYR A 149 -5.26 -2.58 14.56
C TYR A 149 -4.91 -2.71 13.08
N LEU A 150 -3.62 -2.71 12.73
CA LEU A 150 -3.15 -2.77 11.35
C LEU A 150 -3.46 -4.14 10.74
N CYS A 151 -4.07 -4.13 9.55
CA CYS A 151 -4.40 -5.33 8.80
C CYS A 151 -3.51 -5.51 7.58
N SER A 152 -3.32 -4.45 6.80
CA SER A 152 -2.51 -4.55 5.59
C SER A 152 -1.74 -3.26 5.32
N VAL A 153 -0.53 -3.43 4.79
CA VAL A 153 0.33 -2.37 4.28
C VAL A 153 0.70 -2.72 2.86
N TYR A 154 0.44 -1.80 1.94
CA TYR A 154 0.82 -1.93 0.54
C TYR A 154 1.77 -0.81 0.16
N ILE A 155 2.81 -1.10 -0.61
CA ILE A 155 3.83 -0.10 -0.98
C ILE A 155 4.10 -0.19 -2.48
N SER A 156 4.20 0.94 -3.16
CA SER A 156 4.60 1.01 -4.57
C SER A 156 5.72 2.02 -4.82
N GLY A 157 6.43 1.81 -5.94
CA GLY A 157 7.59 2.57 -6.36
C GLY A 157 7.70 2.68 -7.87
#